data_AF-A0A484ZNY6-F1
#
_entry.id   AF-A0A484ZNY6-F1
#
_cell.length_a   1.000
_cell.length_b   1.000
_cell.length_c   1.000
_cell.angle_alpha   90.00
_cell.angle_beta   90.00
_cell.angle_gamma   90.00
#
_symmetry.space_group_name_H-M   'P 1'
#
loop_
_entity.id
_entity.type
_entity.pdbx_description
1 polymer ?
#
loop_
_entity_poly.entity_id
_entity_poly.type
_entity_poly.pdbx_seq_one_letter_code
_entity_poly.pdbx_strand_id
1 'polypeptide(L)'
;MISVFDMFKIGIGPSSSHTVGPMKAGKEFVDDLSHKELLPSVTRVAVDVYGSLSLTGKGHHTDIAIIMGLAGNLPATVDIDSIPGFIRSVEEKQRLPLANGTHEVDFPHDSGMVFHNDNLPLHENGMKITAFAGDNIVYTKTYYSIGGGFIVDEENFGKESVNEITVPFPYKSAADLLEHCKNNGLSLSGLVMQNELAMHSKKEIESYFAAVWQTMRDCIDRGMNTEGILPGPLQVPRRAAPLRRMLVSSDKLSNDPMNIIDWLTCLRWRSMKKMRPVVV
;
A
#
# COMPACT_ATOMS: atom_id res chain seq x y z
N MET A 1 18.07 7.71 8.24
CA MET A 1 17.49 8.85 7.48
C MET A 1 16.29 8.33 6.72
N ILE A 2 15.20 9.09 6.61
CA ILE A 2 14.03 8.70 5.80
C ILE A 2 14.30 9.14 4.36
N SER A 3 14.21 8.21 3.40
CA SER A 3 14.38 8.53 1.98
C SER A 3 13.08 9.14 1.40
N VAL A 4 13.19 9.91 0.33
CA VAL A 4 12.04 10.34 -0.47
C VAL A 4 11.22 9.17 -1.02
N PHE A 5 11.85 8.01 -1.25
CA PHE A 5 11.18 6.77 -1.64
C PHE A 5 10.30 6.22 -0.51
N ASP A 6 10.66 6.51 0.74
CA ASP A 6 9.83 6.15 1.89
C ASP A 6 8.62 7.08 2.06
N MET A 7 8.73 8.30 1.54
CA MET A 7 7.74 9.35 1.72
C MET A 7 6.65 9.35 0.62
N PHE A 8 6.99 8.94 -0.61
CA PHE A 8 6.05 8.90 -1.74
C PHE A 8 5.92 7.50 -2.32
N LYS A 9 5.08 6.64 -1.73
CA LYS A 9 4.98 5.24 -2.15
C LYS A 9 3.83 5.01 -3.11
N ILE A 10 4.14 4.48 -4.29
CA ILE A 10 3.11 3.94 -5.18
C ILE A 10 2.53 2.67 -4.54
N GLY A 11 1.22 2.65 -4.34
CA GLY A 11 0.51 1.51 -3.80
C GLY A 11 -0.95 1.53 -4.18
N ILE A 12 -1.77 0.84 -3.39
CA ILE A 12 -3.22 0.78 -3.58
C ILE A 12 -3.98 1.36 -2.38
N GLY A 13 -5.04 2.11 -2.66
CA GLY A 13 -6.00 2.56 -1.67
C GLY A 13 -6.92 1.41 -1.18
N PRO A 14 -7.84 1.66 -0.24
CA PRO A 14 -8.15 2.96 0.37
C PRO A 14 -7.20 3.35 1.52
N SER A 15 -6.41 2.43 2.08
CA SER A 15 -5.63 2.66 3.29
C SER A 15 -4.25 2.01 3.24
N SER A 16 -3.21 2.77 3.57
CA SER A 16 -1.83 2.25 3.57
C SER A 16 -1.59 1.23 4.68
N SER A 17 -2.20 1.42 5.86
CA SER A 17 -2.07 0.49 6.99
C SER A 17 -2.94 -0.75 6.84
N HIS A 18 -4.09 -0.65 6.18
CA HIS A 18 -5.08 -1.72 6.08
C HIS A 18 -5.09 -2.42 4.72
N THR A 19 -4.41 -1.88 3.70
CA THR A 19 -4.35 -2.45 2.35
C THR A 19 -2.91 -2.68 1.92
N VAL A 20 -2.05 -1.65 1.93
CA VAL A 20 -0.65 -1.79 1.46
C VAL A 20 0.18 -2.69 2.39
N GLY A 21 0.09 -2.49 3.70
CA GLY A 21 0.81 -3.31 4.68
C GLY A 21 0.45 -4.80 4.61
N PRO A 22 -0.84 -5.17 4.74
CA PRO A 22 -1.27 -6.57 4.69
C PRO A 22 -0.95 -7.30 3.38
N MET A 23 -1.01 -6.60 2.24
CA MET A 23 -0.57 -7.18 0.97
C MET A 23 0.93 -7.46 0.93
N LYS A 24 1.76 -6.56 1.45
CA LYS A 24 3.20 -6.81 1.58
C LYS A 24 3.50 -7.98 2.51
N ALA A 25 2.78 -8.09 3.63
CA ALA A 25 2.98 -9.19 4.58
C ALA A 25 2.65 -10.54 3.93
N GLY A 26 1.56 -10.62 3.17
CA GLY A 26 1.23 -11.82 2.39
C GLY A 26 2.31 -12.18 1.36
N LYS A 27 2.86 -11.18 0.67
CA LYS A 27 3.94 -11.39 -0.31
C LYS A 27 5.23 -11.87 0.37
N GLU A 28 5.65 -11.21 1.44
CA GLU A 28 6.85 -11.56 2.20
C GLU A 28 6.74 -12.98 2.78
N PHE A 29 5.57 -13.37 3.29
CA PHE A 29 5.33 -14.73 3.77
C PHE A 29 5.53 -15.79 2.68
N VAL A 30 5.06 -15.52 1.47
CA VAL A 30 5.21 -16.44 0.33
C VAL A 30 6.64 -16.48 -0.20
N ASP A 31 7.32 -15.34 -0.19
CA ASP A 31 8.73 -15.26 -0.53
C ASP A 31 9.56 -16.05 0.50
N ASP A 32 9.28 -15.93 1.80
CA ASP A 32 9.88 -16.72 2.87
C ASP A 32 9.67 -18.24 2.66
N LEU A 33 8.45 -18.66 2.34
CA LEU A 33 8.14 -20.07 2.04
C LEU A 33 8.92 -20.59 0.83
N SER A 34 9.09 -19.75 -0.19
CA SER A 34 9.84 -20.09 -1.40
C SER A 34 11.34 -20.18 -1.10
N HIS A 35 11.88 -19.22 -0.35
CA HIS A 35 13.29 -19.20 0.08
C HIS A 35 13.66 -20.37 0.98
N LYS A 36 12.73 -20.83 1.83
CA LYS A 36 12.91 -21.99 2.71
C LYS A 36 12.60 -23.34 2.01
N GLU A 37 12.27 -23.31 0.72
CA GLU A 37 11.88 -24.49 -0.07
C GLU A 37 10.68 -25.26 0.52
N LEU A 38 9.85 -24.60 1.33
CA LEU A 38 8.69 -25.19 1.98
C LEU A 38 7.44 -25.15 1.09
N LEU A 39 7.41 -24.24 0.11
CA LEU A 39 6.25 -24.00 -0.76
C LEU A 39 5.61 -25.28 -1.34
N PRO A 40 6.36 -26.28 -1.87
CA PRO A 40 5.77 -27.49 -2.44
C PRO A 40 5.07 -28.39 -1.42
N SER A 41 5.44 -28.28 -0.14
CA SER A 41 4.85 -29.09 0.94
C SER A 41 3.57 -28.48 1.51
N VAL A 42 3.30 -27.20 1.23
CA VAL A 42 2.13 -26.50 1.78
C VAL A 42 0.87 -27.00 1.09
N THR A 43 -0.10 -27.46 1.88
CA THR A 43 -1.41 -27.89 1.39
C THR A 43 -2.49 -26.88 1.71
N ARG A 44 -2.33 -26.08 2.78
CA ARG A 44 -3.32 -25.12 3.26
C ARG A 44 -2.65 -23.88 3.86
N VAL A 45 -3.27 -22.72 3.69
CA VAL A 45 -2.88 -21.47 4.36
C VAL A 45 -4.08 -20.93 5.16
N ALA A 46 -3.80 -20.46 6.38
CA ALA A 46 -4.76 -19.75 7.20
C ALA A 46 -4.19 -18.40 7.65
N VAL A 47 -5.05 -17.40 7.71
CA VAL A 47 -4.73 -16.03 8.08
C VAL A 47 -5.60 -15.63 9.27
N ASP A 48 -4.96 -15.25 10.37
CA ASP A 48 -5.63 -14.69 11.54
C ASP A 48 -5.36 -13.19 11.60
N VAL A 49 -6.41 -12.37 11.59
CA VAL A 49 -6.33 -10.91 11.63
C VAL A 49 -6.81 -10.42 13.00
N TYR A 50 -6.06 -9.51 13.62
CA TYR A 50 -6.28 -9.06 15.00
C TYR A 50 -6.52 -7.54 15.10
N GLY A 51 -7.20 -7.14 16.18
CA GLY A 51 -7.40 -5.75 16.61
C GLY A 51 -8.00 -4.78 15.60
N SER A 52 -7.45 -3.56 15.51
CA SER A 52 -7.96 -2.47 14.68
C SER A 52 -8.01 -2.84 13.19
N LEU A 53 -7.09 -3.71 12.75
CA LEU A 53 -7.05 -4.28 11.40
C LEU A 53 -8.23 -5.22 11.13
N SER A 54 -8.67 -5.96 12.15
CA SER A 54 -9.81 -6.88 12.07
C SER A 54 -11.14 -6.13 12.04
N LEU A 55 -11.32 -5.16 12.95
CA LEU A 55 -12.55 -4.39 13.11
C LEU A 55 -12.94 -3.59 11.87
N THR A 56 -11.94 -3.08 11.14
CA THR A 56 -12.17 -2.26 9.94
C THR A 56 -11.80 -2.97 8.64
N GLY A 57 -11.33 -4.23 8.72
CA GLY A 57 -10.72 -4.96 7.62
C GLY A 57 -11.64 -5.14 6.41
N LYS A 58 -12.89 -5.53 6.63
CA LYS A 58 -13.90 -5.68 5.54
C LYS A 58 -14.25 -4.35 4.86
N GLY A 59 -14.19 -3.24 5.59
CA GLY A 59 -14.44 -1.90 5.04
C GLY A 59 -13.25 -1.33 4.27
N HIS A 60 -12.03 -1.77 4.61
CA HIS A 60 -10.78 -1.34 3.99
C HIS A 60 -10.20 -2.34 2.97
N HIS A 61 -10.91 -3.43 2.67
CA HIS A 61 -10.49 -4.48 1.75
C HIS A 61 -9.18 -5.17 2.17
N THR A 62 -8.98 -5.35 3.48
CA THR A 62 -7.81 -6.01 4.05
C THR A 62 -7.75 -7.49 3.68
N ASP A 63 -8.90 -8.15 3.67
CA ASP A 63 -9.10 -9.51 3.16
C ASP A 63 -8.53 -9.67 1.75
N ILE A 64 -9.01 -8.84 0.83
CA ILE A 64 -8.58 -8.83 -0.57
C ILE A 64 -7.08 -8.55 -0.66
N ALA A 65 -6.58 -7.63 0.16
CA ALA A 65 -5.17 -7.25 0.15
C ALA A 65 -4.26 -8.42 0.53
N ILE A 66 -4.61 -9.16 1.59
CA ILE A 66 -3.84 -10.33 2.03
C ILE A 66 -3.89 -11.43 0.97
N ILE A 67 -5.08 -11.75 0.44
CA ILE A 67 -5.25 -12.76 -0.61
C ILE A 67 -4.39 -12.44 -1.83
N MET A 68 -4.43 -11.20 -2.31
CA MET A 68 -3.63 -10.75 -3.46
C MET A 68 -2.11 -10.78 -3.17
N GLY A 69 -1.71 -10.46 -1.93
CA GLY A 69 -0.32 -10.57 -1.47
C GLY A 69 0.19 -12.01 -1.46
N LEU A 70 -0.60 -12.93 -0.90
CA LEU A 70 -0.33 -14.37 -0.92
C LEU A 70 -0.29 -14.93 -2.35
N ALA A 71 -1.09 -14.37 -3.26
CA ALA A 71 -1.01 -14.70 -4.67
C ALA A 71 0.28 -14.23 -5.36
N GLY A 72 1.13 -13.47 -4.67
CA GLY A 72 2.42 -13.00 -5.15
C GLY A 72 2.44 -11.56 -5.66
N ASN A 73 1.32 -10.84 -5.55
CA ASN A 73 1.22 -9.47 -6.06
C ASN A 73 1.82 -8.45 -5.08
N LEU A 74 2.37 -7.38 -5.65
CA LEU A 74 2.85 -6.21 -4.90
C LEU A 74 1.86 -5.04 -5.05
N PRO A 75 1.69 -4.20 -4.01
CA PRO A 75 0.81 -3.04 -4.08
C PRO A 75 1.13 -2.07 -5.22
N ALA A 76 2.40 -1.98 -5.63
CA ALA A 76 2.83 -1.06 -6.68
C ALA A 76 2.53 -1.56 -8.10
N THR A 77 2.35 -2.87 -8.30
CA THR A 77 2.29 -3.50 -9.62
C THR A 77 1.02 -4.33 -9.85
N VAL A 78 0.18 -4.48 -8.84
CA VAL A 78 -1.04 -5.27 -8.93
C VAL A 78 -2.00 -4.69 -9.98
N ASP A 79 -2.54 -5.56 -10.83
CA ASP A 79 -3.62 -5.19 -11.74
C ASP A 79 -4.93 -5.13 -10.96
N ILE A 80 -5.42 -3.92 -10.76
CA ILE A 80 -6.56 -3.62 -9.91
C ILE A 80 -7.88 -4.04 -10.56
N ASP A 81 -7.95 -4.02 -11.89
CA ASP A 81 -9.18 -4.31 -12.61
C ASP A 81 -9.48 -5.83 -12.62
N SER A 82 -8.46 -6.68 -12.45
CA SER A 82 -8.62 -8.13 -12.33
C SER A 82 -8.96 -8.62 -10.91
N ILE A 83 -8.74 -7.80 -9.87
CA ILE A 83 -8.95 -8.18 -8.47
C ILE A 83 -10.36 -8.77 -8.20
N PRO A 84 -11.48 -8.13 -8.62
CA PRO A 84 -12.80 -8.67 -8.31
C PRO A 84 -13.06 -10.05 -8.92
N GLY A 85 -12.54 -10.30 -10.13
CA GLY A 85 -12.65 -11.60 -10.80
C GLY A 85 -11.79 -12.66 -10.12
N PHE A 86 -10.59 -12.29 -9.69
CA PHE A 86 -9.69 -13.17 -8.97
C PHE A 86 -10.27 -13.61 -7.62
N ILE A 87 -10.73 -12.67 -6.80
CA ILE A 87 -11.32 -12.97 -5.48
C ILE A 87 -12.54 -13.88 -5.62
N ARG A 88 -13.43 -13.60 -6.57
CA ARG A 88 -14.58 -14.46 -6.86
C ARG A 88 -14.15 -15.89 -7.22
N SER A 89 -13.08 -16.04 -8.00
CA SER A 89 -12.58 -17.37 -8.37
C SER A 89 -12.00 -18.13 -7.17
N VAL A 90 -11.34 -17.44 -6.24
CA VAL A 90 -10.81 -18.03 -5.00
C VAL A 90 -11.96 -18.45 -4.09
N GLU A 91 -12.99 -17.62 -3.94
CA GLU A 91 -14.19 -17.94 -3.16
C GLU A 91 -14.98 -19.12 -3.76
N GLU A 92 -15.17 -19.16 -5.08
CA GLU A 92 -15.90 -20.25 -5.74
C GLU A 92 -15.12 -21.59 -5.68
N LYS A 93 -13.79 -21.55 -5.84
CA LYS A 93 -12.94 -22.75 -5.86
C LYS A 93 -12.47 -23.20 -4.49
N GLN A 94 -12.54 -22.32 -3.47
CA GLN A 94 -11.96 -22.54 -2.14
C GLN A 94 -10.46 -22.86 -2.18
N ARG A 95 -9.77 -22.35 -3.21
CA ARG A 95 -8.35 -22.59 -3.48
C ARG A 95 -7.65 -21.29 -3.83
N LEU A 96 -6.44 -21.12 -3.31
CA LEU A 96 -5.61 -19.95 -3.49
C LEU A 96 -4.34 -20.31 -4.25
N PRO A 97 -4.11 -19.75 -5.46
CA PRO A 97 -2.81 -19.84 -6.11
C PRO A 97 -1.81 -18.95 -5.37
N LEU A 98 -0.71 -19.53 -4.89
CA LEU A 98 0.43 -18.86 -4.28
C LEU A 98 1.54 -18.57 -5.30
N ALA A 99 2.38 -17.59 -4.99
CA ALA A 99 3.61 -17.27 -5.74
C ALA A 99 3.36 -17.15 -7.26
N ASN A 100 2.43 -16.26 -7.65
CA ASN A 100 2.01 -16.02 -9.03
C ASN A 100 1.44 -17.27 -9.74
N GLY A 101 0.81 -18.18 -8.98
CA GLY A 101 0.22 -19.41 -9.52
C GLY A 101 1.16 -20.59 -9.64
N THR A 102 2.33 -20.52 -9.00
CA THR A 102 3.30 -21.63 -8.99
C THR A 102 2.77 -22.83 -8.20
N HIS A 103 1.98 -22.59 -7.15
CA HIS A 103 1.44 -23.64 -6.29
C HIS A 103 0.03 -23.30 -5.83
N GLU A 104 -0.90 -24.25 -5.86
CA GLU A 104 -2.27 -24.05 -5.36
C GLU A 104 -2.43 -24.69 -3.98
N VAL A 105 -3.02 -23.94 -3.04
CA VAL A 105 -3.31 -24.40 -1.69
C VAL A 105 -4.79 -24.29 -1.37
N ASP A 106 -5.27 -25.13 -0.45
CA ASP A 106 -6.61 -25.00 0.07
C ASP A 106 -6.74 -23.71 0.88
N PHE A 107 -7.79 -22.93 0.58
CA PHE A 107 -8.11 -21.69 1.27
C PHE A 107 -9.64 -21.61 1.47
N PRO A 108 -10.17 -22.33 2.47
CA PRO A 108 -11.61 -22.37 2.70
C PRO A 108 -12.12 -21.00 3.17
N HIS A 109 -13.33 -20.61 2.78
CA HIS A 109 -13.93 -19.34 3.16
C HIS A 109 -14.07 -19.19 4.68
N ASP A 110 -14.44 -20.26 5.39
CA ASP A 110 -14.72 -20.20 6.82
C ASP A 110 -13.48 -20.33 7.72
N SER A 111 -12.37 -20.87 7.19
CA SER A 111 -11.16 -21.14 7.99
C SER A 111 -9.84 -20.62 7.37
N GLY A 112 -9.89 -20.15 6.13
CA GLY A 112 -8.75 -19.55 5.45
C GLY A 112 -8.45 -18.15 5.98
N MET A 113 -9.46 -17.42 6.46
CA MET A 113 -9.27 -16.10 7.05
C MET A 113 -10.22 -15.82 8.20
N VAL A 114 -9.66 -15.68 9.40
CA VAL A 114 -10.40 -15.46 10.64
C VAL A 114 -10.11 -14.05 11.17
N PHE A 115 -11.19 -13.33 11.46
CA PHE A 115 -11.17 -11.98 12.03
C PHE A 115 -11.42 -12.08 13.54
N HIS A 116 -10.38 -11.88 14.33
CA HIS A 116 -10.43 -11.92 15.79
C HIS A 116 -10.77 -10.54 16.35
N ASN A 117 -11.49 -10.49 17.47
CA ASN A 117 -11.78 -9.25 18.19
C ASN A 117 -10.68 -8.88 19.20
N ASP A 118 -9.75 -9.79 19.45
CA ASP A 118 -8.65 -9.60 20.38
C ASP A 118 -7.48 -8.88 19.71
N ASN A 119 -6.67 -8.21 20.54
CA ASN A 119 -5.45 -7.52 20.11
C ASN A 119 -4.23 -8.39 20.41
N LEU A 120 -3.23 -8.31 19.54
CA LEU A 120 -1.90 -8.84 19.83
C LEU A 120 -1.14 -7.89 20.78
N PRO A 121 -0.20 -8.41 21.58
CA PRO A 121 0.42 -7.67 22.68
C PRO A 121 1.30 -6.49 22.24
N LEU A 122 1.84 -6.52 21.02
CA LEU A 122 2.84 -5.55 20.55
C LEU A 122 2.22 -4.36 19.80
N HIS A 123 1.14 -4.57 19.03
CA HIS A 123 0.50 -3.53 18.24
C HIS A 123 -0.96 -3.87 17.92
N GLU A 124 -1.81 -2.83 17.80
CA GLU A 124 -3.24 -2.99 17.53
C GLU A 124 -3.54 -3.57 16.14
N ASN A 125 -2.65 -3.35 15.17
CA ASN A 125 -2.78 -3.89 13.82
C ASN A 125 -1.86 -5.10 13.65
N GLY A 126 -2.36 -6.27 14.04
CA GLY A 126 -1.63 -7.53 13.94
C GLY A 126 -2.26 -8.48 12.93
N MET A 127 -1.42 -9.27 12.25
CA MET A 127 -1.87 -10.39 11.44
C MET A 127 -0.91 -11.56 11.62
N LYS A 128 -1.42 -12.78 11.63
CA LYS A 128 -0.64 -14.01 11.70
C LYS A 128 -0.99 -14.89 10.52
N ILE A 129 0.03 -15.33 9.79
CA ILE A 129 -0.14 -16.20 8.62
C ILE A 129 0.48 -17.54 8.96
N THR A 130 -0.28 -18.61 8.72
CA THR A 130 0.13 -19.99 9.04
C THR A 130 -0.03 -20.88 7.81
N ALA A 131 1.04 -21.56 7.44
CA ALA A 131 1.08 -22.57 6.39
C ALA A 131 1.09 -23.97 6.99
N PHE A 132 0.31 -24.87 6.40
CA PHE A 132 0.14 -26.24 6.84
C PHE A 132 0.55 -27.22 5.75
N ALA A 133 1.11 -28.37 6.14
CA ALA A 133 1.28 -29.55 5.31
C ALA A 133 0.43 -30.68 5.90
N GLY A 134 -0.76 -30.89 5.33
CA GLY A 134 -1.83 -31.66 5.97
C GLY A 134 -2.30 -30.98 7.26
N ASP A 135 -2.21 -31.70 8.37
CA ASP A 135 -2.58 -31.22 9.71
C ASP A 135 -1.42 -30.54 10.46
N ASN A 136 -0.18 -30.64 9.94
CA ASN A 136 1.00 -30.10 10.59
C ASN A 136 1.27 -28.66 10.17
N ILE A 137 1.62 -27.81 11.13
CA ILE A 137 2.09 -26.45 10.86
C ILE A 137 3.53 -26.52 10.38
N VAL A 138 3.80 -26.05 9.17
CA VAL A 138 5.17 -26.00 8.60
C VAL A 138 5.81 -24.64 8.77
N TYR A 139 5.01 -23.58 8.75
CA TYR A 139 5.52 -22.23 8.94
C TYR A 139 4.43 -21.32 9.51
N THR A 140 4.81 -20.46 10.45
CA THR A 140 3.92 -19.45 11.01
C THR A 140 4.71 -18.17 11.25
N LYS A 141 4.13 -17.03 10.91
CA LYS A 141 4.78 -15.73 11.09
C LYS A 141 3.76 -14.65 11.43
N THR A 142 4.11 -13.81 12.40
CA THR A 142 3.29 -12.71 12.90
C THR A 142 3.85 -11.38 12.38
N TYR A 143 2.99 -10.59 11.74
CA TYR A 143 3.30 -9.28 11.18
C TYR A 143 2.47 -8.18 11.83
N TYR A 144 3.09 -7.02 12.02
CA TYR A 144 2.46 -5.82 12.55
C TYR A 144 2.50 -4.68 11.52
N SER A 145 1.35 -4.06 11.27
CA SER A 145 1.23 -2.92 10.36
C SER A 145 1.28 -1.60 11.15
N ILE A 146 2.47 -1.00 11.19
CA ILE A 146 2.78 0.19 12.03
C ILE A 146 2.42 1.54 11.38
N GLY A 147 1.83 1.54 10.19
CA GLY A 147 1.43 2.76 9.46
C GLY A 147 2.32 3.08 8.26
N GLY A 148 1.84 3.95 7.36
CA GLY A 148 2.57 4.33 6.13
C GLY A 148 2.83 3.21 5.12
N GLY A 149 2.20 2.04 5.29
CA GLY A 149 2.48 0.84 4.47
C GLY A 149 3.80 0.13 4.81
N PHE A 150 4.32 0.37 6.03
CA PHE A 150 5.40 -0.42 6.62
C PHE A 150 4.83 -1.58 7.43
N ILE A 151 5.51 -2.72 7.33
CA ILE A 151 5.24 -3.92 8.12
C ILE A 151 6.50 -4.25 8.92
N VAL A 152 6.30 -4.79 10.11
CA VAL A 152 7.39 -5.25 10.99
C VAL A 152 7.02 -6.62 11.53
N ASP A 153 7.96 -7.54 11.45
CA ASP A 153 7.82 -8.86 12.07
C ASP A 153 7.89 -8.75 13.59
N GLU A 154 7.22 -9.67 14.28
CA GLU A 154 7.29 -9.77 15.74
C GLU A 154 8.73 -9.78 16.29
N GLU A 155 9.64 -10.49 15.63
CA GLU A 155 11.05 -10.58 16.02
C GLU A 155 11.85 -9.29 15.83
N ASN A 156 11.34 -8.39 14.98
CA ASN A 156 11.94 -7.10 14.64
C ASN A 156 11.17 -5.92 15.26
N PHE A 157 10.10 -6.18 16.01
CA PHE A 157 9.29 -5.16 16.65
C PHE A 157 10.11 -4.43 17.74
N GLY A 158 10.30 -3.12 17.57
CA GLY A 158 11.12 -2.31 18.48
C GLY A 158 12.63 -2.31 18.19
N LYS A 159 13.10 -3.03 17.17
CA LYS A 159 14.44 -2.82 16.60
C LYS A 159 14.32 -1.74 15.54
N GLU A 160 14.95 -0.59 15.76
CA GLU A 160 15.17 0.34 14.65
C GLU A 160 15.90 -0.43 13.55
N SER A 161 15.35 -0.46 12.34
CA SER A 161 16.11 -0.90 11.18
C SER A 161 17.24 0.11 11.02
N VAL A 162 18.39 -0.22 11.62
CA VAL A 162 19.62 0.55 11.51
C VAL A 162 20.15 0.37 10.10
N ASN A 163 19.49 1.00 9.13
CA ASN A 163 20.12 1.36 7.88
C ASN A 163 21.11 2.46 8.25
N GLU A 164 22.30 2.04 8.69
CA GLU A 164 23.48 2.84 9.00
C GLU A 164 24.08 3.43 7.70
N ILE A 165 23.21 3.91 6.81
CA ILE A 165 23.61 4.54 5.57
C ILE A 165 24.14 5.92 5.96
N THR A 166 25.46 6.06 5.86
CA THR A 166 26.15 7.33 6.06
C THR A 166 25.90 8.20 4.85
N VAL A 167 25.04 9.21 5.02
CA VAL A 167 24.73 10.20 4.00
C VAL A 167 25.66 11.42 4.12
N PRO A 168 25.94 12.15 3.02
CA PRO A 168 26.83 13.31 3.02
C PRO A 168 26.39 14.44 3.96
N PHE A 169 25.08 14.68 4.09
CA PHE A 169 24.53 15.77 4.89
C PHE A 169 23.45 15.25 5.86
N PRO A 170 23.83 14.61 6.97
CA PRO A 170 22.87 14.09 7.94
C PRO A 170 22.26 15.22 8.77
N TYR A 171 20.94 15.22 8.95
CA TYR A 171 20.24 16.23 9.75
C TYR A 171 19.20 15.57 10.68
N LYS A 172 18.99 16.16 11.86
CA LYS A 172 17.94 15.77 12.82
C LYS A 172 16.96 16.91 13.09
N SER A 173 17.38 18.14 12.86
CA SER A 173 16.55 19.34 13.05
C SER A 173 16.47 20.19 11.78
N ALA A 174 15.46 21.06 11.73
CA ALA A 174 15.37 22.07 10.67
C ALA A 174 16.53 23.07 10.70
N ALA A 175 17.15 23.29 11.87
CA ALA A 175 18.32 24.16 12.00
C ALA A 175 19.55 23.54 11.31
N ASP A 176 19.79 22.24 11.52
CA ASP A 176 20.91 21.50 10.88
C ASP A 176 20.81 21.58 9.35
N LEU A 177 19.59 21.39 8.83
CA LEU A 177 19.28 21.44 7.41
C LEU A 177 19.62 22.82 6.80
N LEU A 178 19.24 23.89 7.49
CA LEU A 178 19.54 25.26 7.07
C LEU A 178 21.03 25.59 7.16
N GLU A 179 21.71 25.08 8.19
CA GLU A 179 23.16 25.24 8.36
C GLU A 179 23.92 24.54 7.22
N HIS A 180 23.56 23.30 6.88
CA HIS A 180 24.15 22.60 5.74
C HIS A 180 23.90 23.32 4.41
N CYS A 181 22.69 23.87 4.20
CA CYS A 181 22.41 24.66 2.99
C CYS A 181 23.29 25.91 2.91
N LYS A 182 23.46 26.64 4.02
CA LYS A 182 24.31 27.84 4.09
C LYS A 182 25.79 27.52 3.86
N ASN A 183 26.29 26.47 4.51
CA ASN A 183 27.72 26.12 4.45
C ASN A 183 28.14 25.58 3.08
N ASN A 184 27.25 24.91 2.35
CA ASN A 184 27.56 24.28 1.06
C ASN A 184 27.03 25.08 -0.15
N GLY A 185 26.30 26.17 0.07
CA GLY A 185 25.67 26.95 -1.01
C GLY A 185 24.62 26.18 -1.80
N LEU A 186 24.02 25.15 -1.20
CA LEU A 186 23.01 24.30 -1.84
C LEU A 186 21.60 24.78 -1.48
N SER A 187 20.67 24.65 -2.43
CA SER A 187 19.25 24.73 -2.11
C SER A 187 18.82 23.51 -1.29
N LEU A 188 17.65 23.59 -0.63
CA LEU A 188 17.10 22.46 0.12
C LEU A 188 16.95 21.20 -0.77
N SER A 189 16.41 21.36 -1.98
CA SER A 189 16.27 20.26 -2.93
C SER A 189 17.62 19.73 -3.42
N GLY A 190 18.61 20.60 -3.57
CA GLY A 190 19.98 20.22 -3.92
C GLY A 190 20.62 19.37 -2.82
N LEU A 191 20.46 19.76 -1.55
CA LEU A 191 20.96 18.99 -0.41
C LEU A 191 20.30 17.61 -0.32
N VAL A 192 18.97 17.55 -0.43
CA VAL A 192 18.23 16.28 -0.40
C VAL A 192 18.66 15.39 -1.58
N MET A 193 18.84 15.95 -2.78
CA MET A 193 19.34 15.20 -3.94
C MET A 193 20.72 14.60 -3.66
N GLN A 194 21.64 15.32 -3.00
CA GLN A 194 22.96 14.76 -2.65
C GLN A 194 22.87 13.61 -1.64
N ASN A 195 21.95 13.69 -0.68
CA ASN A 195 21.70 12.60 0.25
C ASN A 195 21.08 11.38 -0.43
N GLU A 196 20.13 11.56 -1.35
CA GLU A 196 19.53 10.46 -2.11
C GLU A 196 20.53 9.82 -3.08
N LEU A 197 21.44 10.61 -3.68
CA LEU A 197 22.49 10.09 -4.55
C LEU A 197 23.51 9.18 -3.84
N ALA A 198 23.57 9.26 -2.50
CA ALA A 198 24.37 8.34 -1.70
C ALA A 198 23.71 6.95 -1.53
N MET A 199 22.40 6.86 -1.75
CA MET A 199 21.60 5.64 -1.60
C MET A 199 21.15 5.06 -2.94
N HIS A 200 20.91 5.91 -3.92
CA HIS A 200 20.31 5.57 -5.21
C HIS A 200 21.07 6.24 -6.34
N SER A 201 21.09 5.61 -7.51
CA SER A 201 21.61 6.26 -8.71
C SER A 201 20.68 7.37 -9.18
N LYS A 202 21.25 8.40 -9.82
CA LYS A 202 20.47 9.51 -10.40
C LYS A 202 19.34 9.02 -11.32
N LYS A 203 19.62 7.98 -12.12
CA LYS A 203 18.65 7.41 -13.06
C LYS A 203 17.47 6.74 -12.34
N GLU A 204 17.71 6.06 -11.22
CA GLU A 204 16.66 5.46 -10.40
C GLU A 204 15.76 6.54 -9.79
N ILE A 205 16.36 7.60 -9.23
CA ILE A 205 15.65 8.74 -8.67
C ILE A 205 14.73 9.38 -9.72
N GLU A 206 15.27 9.72 -10.90
CA GLU A 206 14.50 10.36 -11.97
C GLU A 206 13.37 9.45 -12.49
N SER A 207 13.67 8.16 -12.69
CA SER A 207 12.68 7.18 -13.16
C SER A 207 11.54 6.99 -12.14
N TYR A 208 11.89 6.93 -10.85
CA TYR A 208 10.93 6.78 -9.77
C TYR A 208 9.99 7.99 -9.67
N PHE A 209 10.54 9.21 -9.64
CA PHE A 209 9.72 10.42 -9.60
C PHE A 209 8.86 10.59 -10.86
N ALA A 210 9.35 10.18 -12.03
CA ALA A 210 8.53 10.14 -13.24
C ALA A 210 7.36 9.15 -13.08
N ALA A 211 7.59 7.96 -12.50
CA ALA A 211 6.55 6.99 -12.23
C ALA A 211 5.53 7.47 -11.18
N VAL A 212 5.99 8.13 -10.12
CA VAL A 212 5.14 8.76 -9.09
C VAL A 212 4.25 9.82 -9.71
N TRP A 213 4.83 10.74 -10.50
CA TRP A 213 4.10 11.77 -11.22
C TRP A 213 3.06 11.18 -12.18
N GLN A 214 3.47 10.21 -12.99
CA GLN A 214 2.60 9.51 -13.92
C GLN A 214 1.41 8.88 -13.19
N THR A 215 1.68 8.18 -12.09
CA THR A 215 0.65 7.56 -11.25
C THR A 215 -0.30 8.60 -10.68
N MET A 216 0.20 9.71 -10.13
CA MET A 216 -0.65 10.79 -9.61
C MET A 216 -1.57 11.36 -10.71
N ARG A 217 -1.03 11.59 -11.92
CA ARG A 217 -1.79 12.09 -13.06
C ARG A 217 -2.87 11.10 -13.48
N ASP A 218 -2.55 9.82 -13.62
CA ASP A 218 -3.50 8.78 -13.99
C ASP A 218 -4.60 8.60 -12.92
N CYS A 219 -4.27 8.81 -11.65
CA CYS A 219 -5.24 8.81 -10.56
C CYS A 219 -6.23 9.97 -10.64
N ILE A 220 -5.71 11.18 -10.92
CA ILE A 220 -6.50 12.39 -11.12
C ILE A 220 -7.42 12.20 -12.32
N ASP A 221 -6.89 11.80 -13.46
CA ASP A 221 -7.66 11.57 -14.69
C ASP A 221 -8.74 10.51 -14.48
N ARG A 222 -8.41 9.38 -13.86
CA ARG A 222 -9.40 8.36 -13.53
C ARG A 222 -10.47 8.91 -12.56
N GLY A 223 -10.09 9.66 -11.54
CA GLY A 223 -11.01 10.27 -10.58
C GLY A 223 -12.01 11.24 -11.22
N MET A 224 -11.51 12.05 -12.15
CA MET A 224 -12.29 13.03 -12.92
C MET A 224 -13.19 12.43 -13.99
N ASN A 225 -12.94 11.20 -14.44
CA ASN A 225 -13.75 10.51 -15.45
C ASN A 225 -14.70 9.45 -14.85
N THR A 226 -14.48 9.00 -13.61
CA THR A 226 -15.30 7.95 -13.00
C THR A 226 -16.57 8.51 -12.36
N GLU A 227 -17.72 8.13 -12.89
CA GLU A 227 -19.03 8.41 -12.28
C GLU A 227 -19.48 7.30 -11.31
N GLY A 228 -20.64 7.52 -10.67
CA GLY A 228 -21.29 6.52 -9.80
C GLY A 228 -21.08 6.78 -8.30
N ILE A 229 -21.34 5.73 -7.52
CA ILE A 229 -21.39 5.78 -6.05
C ILE A 229 -20.13 5.13 -5.46
N LEU A 230 -19.62 5.66 -4.34
CA LEU A 230 -18.54 5.04 -3.59
C LEU A 230 -19.05 3.77 -2.89
N PRO A 231 -18.28 2.67 -2.92
CA PRO A 231 -18.67 1.44 -2.22
C PRO A 231 -18.74 1.68 -0.70
N GLY A 232 -19.60 0.91 -0.03
CA GLY A 232 -19.87 0.99 1.41
C GLY A 232 -21.29 1.47 1.75
N PRO A 233 -21.67 1.42 3.04
CA PRO A 233 -23.07 1.58 3.47
C PRO A 233 -23.61 3.01 3.29
N LEU A 234 -22.71 4.00 3.19
CA LEU A 234 -23.07 5.42 3.14
C LEU A 234 -23.50 5.91 1.74
N GLN A 235 -23.44 5.06 0.71
CA GLN A 235 -23.88 5.35 -0.67
C GLN A 235 -23.52 6.76 -1.19
N VAL A 236 -22.28 7.21 -0.93
CA VAL A 236 -21.86 8.59 -1.24
C VAL A 236 -21.59 8.74 -2.74
N PRO A 237 -22.22 9.69 -3.45
CA PRO A 237 -21.98 9.91 -4.87
C PRO A 237 -20.61 10.54 -5.13
N ARG A 238 -19.97 10.15 -6.24
CA ARG A 238 -18.72 10.77 -6.71
C ARG A 238 -19.00 12.16 -7.27
N ARG A 239 -18.25 13.17 -6.80
CA ARG A 239 -18.46 14.58 -7.18
C ARG A 239 -17.46 15.12 -8.19
N ALA A 240 -16.33 14.46 -8.40
CA ALA A 240 -15.26 14.95 -9.29
C ALA A 240 -15.69 15.05 -10.77
N ALA A 241 -16.29 14.00 -11.32
CA ALA A 241 -16.74 13.97 -12.71
C ALA A 241 -17.81 15.05 -13.05
N PRO A 242 -18.89 15.22 -12.28
CA PRO A 242 -19.83 16.31 -12.53
C PRO A 242 -19.19 17.69 -12.34
N LEU A 243 -18.34 17.87 -11.32
CA LEU A 243 -17.65 19.14 -11.09
C LEU A 243 -16.73 19.52 -12.27
N ARG A 244 -15.96 18.57 -12.80
CA ARG A 244 -15.13 18.81 -13.99
C ARG A 244 -15.95 19.25 -15.20
N ARG A 245 -17.10 18.63 -15.46
CA ARG A 245 -17.97 19.03 -16.58
C ARG A 245 -18.41 20.49 -16.44
N MET A 246 -18.78 20.91 -15.23
CA MET A 246 -19.14 22.30 -14.94
C MET A 246 -17.96 23.25 -15.17
N LEU A 247 -16.78 22.92 -14.63
CA LEU A 247 -15.58 23.76 -14.74
C LEU A 247 -15.13 23.91 -16.20
N VAL A 248 -15.01 22.81 -16.95
CA VAL A 248 -14.61 22.86 -18.38
C VAL A 248 -15.60 23.68 -19.22
N SER A 249 -16.89 23.63 -18.90
CA SER A 249 -17.91 24.41 -19.63
C SER A 249 -17.88 25.91 -19.33
N SER A 250 -17.39 26.31 -18.15
CA SER A 250 -17.37 27.69 -17.66
C SER A 250 -15.99 28.36 -17.77
N ASP A 251 -14.92 27.59 -18.00
CA ASP A 251 -13.52 28.03 -17.98
C ASP A 251 -13.22 29.19 -18.96
N LYS A 252 -13.90 29.23 -20.11
CA LYS A 252 -13.72 30.31 -21.11
C LYS A 252 -14.59 31.54 -20.88
N LEU A 253 -15.56 31.45 -19.98
CA LEU A 253 -16.62 32.45 -19.78
C LEU A 253 -16.56 33.11 -18.41
N SER A 254 -15.85 32.51 -17.45
CA SER A 254 -15.80 32.95 -16.06
C SER A 254 -14.43 33.55 -15.72
N ASN A 255 -14.43 34.83 -15.31
CA ASN A 255 -13.27 35.50 -14.72
C ASN A 255 -13.28 35.42 -13.18
N ASP A 256 -14.01 34.47 -12.59
CA ASP A 256 -14.05 34.30 -11.14
C ASP A 256 -12.69 33.76 -10.63
N PRO A 257 -11.97 34.50 -9.77
CA PRO A 257 -10.73 34.03 -9.16
C PRO A 257 -10.91 32.75 -8.32
N MET A 258 -12.13 32.44 -7.89
CA MET A 258 -12.43 31.23 -7.11
C MET A 258 -12.43 29.94 -7.95
N ASN A 259 -12.48 30.03 -9.29
CA ASN A 259 -12.40 28.86 -10.19
C ASN A 259 -11.13 28.02 -9.94
N ILE A 260 -10.04 28.65 -9.53
CA ILE A 260 -8.78 27.95 -9.19
C ILE A 260 -8.98 27.02 -7.97
N ILE A 261 -9.75 27.46 -6.97
CA ILE A 261 -10.07 26.65 -5.78
C ILE A 261 -10.98 25.48 -6.14
N ASP A 262 -11.91 25.67 -7.06
CA ASP A 262 -12.78 24.60 -7.54
C ASP A 262 -12.00 23.56 -8.35
N TRP A 263 -11.04 24.00 -9.18
CA TRP A 263 -10.09 23.11 -9.83
C TRP A 263 -9.24 22.34 -8.81
N LEU A 264 -8.68 23.00 -7.80
CA LEU A 264 -7.95 22.33 -6.71
C LEU A 264 -8.84 21.31 -5.97
N THR A 265 -10.09 21.65 -5.72
CA THR A 265 -11.07 20.75 -5.09
C THR A 265 -11.32 19.55 -5.98
N CYS A 266 -11.58 19.75 -7.28
CA CYS A 266 -11.77 18.69 -8.26
C CYS A 266 -10.57 17.72 -8.30
N LEU A 267 -9.35 18.25 -8.30
CA LEU A 267 -8.11 17.46 -8.29
C LEU A 267 -7.89 16.72 -6.95
N ARG A 268 -8.33 17.33 -5.83
CA ARG A 268 -8.21 16.75 -4.48
C ARG A 268 -9.20 15.61 -4.22
N TRP A 269 -10.26 15.45 -5.02
CA TRP A 269 -11.23 14.36 -4.87
C TRP A 269 -10.59 12.99 -5.17
N ARG A 270 -9.86 12.49 -4.17
CA ARG A 270 -9.35 11.13 -4.10
C ARG A 270 -10.54 10.18 -4.02
N SER A 271 -10.50 9.14 -4.83
CA SER A 271 -11.48 8.05 -4.76
C SER A 271 -11.27 7.24 -3.47
N MET A 272 -11.83 7.71 -2.36
CA MET A 272 -11.53 7.26 -0.99
C MET A 272 -11.90 5.81 -0.63
N LYS A 273 -12.46 4.98 -1.53
CA LYS A 273 -13.03 3.67 -1.12
C LYS A 273 -12.84 2.48 -2.06
N LYS A 274 -12.01 2.57 -3.11
CA LYS A 274 -11.67 1.39 -3.93
C LYS A 274 -10.16 1.16 -3.89
N MET A 275 -9.72 -0.10 -3.97
CA MET A 275 -8.35 -0.42 -4.41
C MET A 275 -8.10 0.30 -5.72
N ARG A 276 -7.18 1.25 -5.67
CA ARG A 276 -6.84 2.18 -6.76
C ARG A 276 -5.40 2.58 -6.57
N PRO A 277 -4.66 2.85 -7.66
CA PRO A 277 -3.31 3.37 -7.50
C PRO A 277 -3.40 4.63 -6.64
N VAL A 278 -2.53 4.73 -5.67
CA VAL A 278 -2.38 5.91 -4.83
C VAL A 278 -0.90 6.10 -4.57
N VAL A 279 -0.49 7.35 -4.52
CA VAL A 279 0.76 7.70 -3.87
C VAL A 279 0.41 7.98 -2.41
N VAL A 280 0.89 7.09 -1.55
CA VAL A 280 0.86 7.18 -0.09
C VAL A 280 1.95 8.14 0.35
#